data_AF-A0A960R862-F1
#
_entry.id   AF-A0A960R862-F1
#
_cell.length_a   1.000
_cell.length_b   1.000
_cell.length_c   1.000
_cell.angle_alpha   90.00
_cell.angle_beta   90.00
_cell.angle_gamma   90.00
#
_symmetry.space_group_name_H-M   'P 1'
#
loop_
_entity.id
_entity.type
_entity.pdbx_description
1 polymer ?
#
loop_
_entity_poly.entity_id
_entity_poly.type
_entity_poly.pdbx_seq_one_letter_code
_entity_poly.pdbx_strand_id
1 'polypeptide(L)'
;LLTHRAVREAANSEVTVLTIHAWRPDHLLPQMLNRDDPADLIVDGRPHQDRRLAALKAHQSQSEYFSSLGSGSLETFLDRTAWESYRVYPAAKVSPPDRQPPLSSRQTATRD
;
A
#
# COMPACT_ATOMS: atom_id res chain seq x y z
N LEU A 1 -1.37 -13.84 -2.65
CA LEU A 1 -2.76 -14.23 -2.99
C LEU A 1 -3.84 -13.36 -2.33
N LEU A 2 -3.50 -12.46 -1.39
CA LEU A 2 -4.42 -11.46 -0.82
C LEU A 2 -4.70 -10.29 -1.76
N THR A 3 -3.66 -9.67 -2.32
CA THR A 3 -3.80 -8.59 -3.32
C THR A 3 -4.62 -9.05 -4.53
N HIS A 4 -4.43 -10.29 -4.99
CA HIS A 4 -5.25 -10.86 -6.07
C HIS A 4 -6.72 -11.01 -5.67
N ARG A 5 -7.02 -11.39 -4.42
CA ARG A 5 -8.40 -11.43 -3.91
C ARG A 5 -9.00 -10.02 -3.86
N ALA A 6 -8.28 -9.04 -3.31
CA ALA A 6 -8.72 -7.65 -3.28
C ALA A 6 -8.98 -7.10 -4.70
N VAL A 7 -8.09 -7.38 -5.65
CA VAL A 7 -8.28 -7.03 -7.07
C VAL A 7 -9.53 -7.67 -7.64
N ARG A 8 -9.78 -8.96 -7.37
CA ARG A 8 -11.00 -9.64 -7.84
C ARG A 8 -12.28 -9.09 -7.22
N GLU A 9 -12.26 -8.77 -5.93
CA GLU A 9 -13.43 -8.20 -5.23
C GLU A 9 -13.72 -6.76 -5.72
N ALA A 10 -12.69 -6.02 -6.15
CA ALA A 10 -12.85 -4.68 -6.69
C ALA A 10 -13.19 -4.64 -8.20
N ALA A 11 -12.69 -5.60 -8.98
CA ALA A 11 -12.80 -5.62 -10.44
C ALA A 11 -14.12 -6.24 -10.91
N ASN A 12 -15.22 -5.50 -10.81
CA ASN A 12 -16.51 -5.93 -11.37
C ASN A 12 -16.69 -5.65 -12.88
N SER A 13 -15.79 -4.89 -13.55
CA SER A 13 -15.58 -4.85 -15.03
C SER A 13 -14.76 -3.64 -15.53
N GLU A 14 -14.34 -2.71 -14.67
CA GLU A 14 -13.51 -1.55 -15.05
C GLU A 14 -12.14 -1.55 -14.36
N VAL A 15 -11.16 -0.85 -14.96
CA VAL A 15 -9.78 -0.76 -14.44
C VAL A 15 -9.77 0.09 -13.16
N THR A 16 -9.91 -0.58 -12.04
CA THR A 16 -9.89 0.02 -10.70
C THR A 16 -8.46 0.17 -10.19
N VAL A 17 -8.10 1.33 -9.64
CA VAL A 17 -6.86 1.47 -8.84
C VAL A 17 -7.17 1.11 -7.40
N LEU A 18 -6.35 0.24 -6.82
CA LEU A 18 -6.39 -0.12 -5.41
C LEU A 18 -5.15 0.42 -4.71
N THR A 19 -5.34 1.24 -3.68
CA THR A 19 -4.25 1.57 -2.75
C THR A 19 -4.36 0.68 -1.51
N ILE A 20 -3.21 0.28 -0.97
CA ILE A 20 -3.11 -0.51 0.27
C ILE A 20 -2.89 0.43 1.46
N HIS A 21 -3.10 -0.08 2.67
CA HIS A 21 -2.98 0.69 3.92
C HIS A 21 -3.93 1.88 3.99
N ALA A 22 -5.14 1.72 3.44
CA ALA A 22 -6.20 2.72 3.59
C ALA A 22 -6.60 2.88 5.07
N TRP A 23 -6.92 4.10 5.49
CA TRP A 23 -7.36 4.45 6.83
C TRP A 23 -8.60 3.66 7.27
N ARG A 24 -8.51 3.13 8.49
CA ARG A 24 -9.66 2.68 9.27
C ARG A 24 -9.42 2.93 10.77
N PRO A 25 -10.46 3.26 11.55
CA PRO A 25 -10.30 3.74 12.93
C PRO A 25 -9.87 2.66 13.94
N ASP A 26 -10.08 1.38 13.64
CA ASP A 26 -9.86 0.23 14.52
C ASP A 26 -8.53 -0.50 14.25
N HIS A 27 -7.65 0.05 13.40
CA HIS A 27 -6.37 -0.58 13.09
C HIS A 27 -5.41 -0.50 14.29
N LEU A 28 -4.78 -1.62 14.66
CA LEU A 28 -3.87 -1.71 15.82
C LEU A 28 -2.53 -0.97 15.61
N LEU A 29 -2.23 -0.59 14.37
CA LEU A 29 -1.07 0.22 13.97
C LEU A 29 -1.52 1.38 13.06
N PRO A 30 -2.24 2.38 13.60
CA PRO A 30 -2.86 3.44 12.77
C PRO A 30 -1.82 4.34 12.08
N GLN A 31 -0.59 4.40 12.58
CA GLN A 31 0.51 5.14 11.98
C GLN A 31 1.01 4.57 10.64
N MET A 32 0.65 3.32 10.33
CA MET A 32 0.99 2.70 9.04
C MET A 32 -0.01 3.02 7.93
N LEU A 33 -1.14 3.66 8.28
CA LEU A 33 -2.23 3.89 7.36
C LEU A 33 -2.17 5.29 6.75
N ASN A 34 -2.57 5.39 5.49
CA ASN A 34 -2.77 6.66 4.82
C ASN A 34 -4.07 7.32 5.30
N ARG A 35 -3.97 8.38 6.11
CA ARG A 35 -5.12 9.10 6.68
C ARG A 35 -6.02 9.75 5.63
N ASP A 36 -5.48 10.03 4.44
CA ASP A 36 -6.21 10.67 3.34
C ASP A 36 -7.03 9.66 2.51
N ASP A 37 -6.79 8.36 2.67
CA ASP A 37 -7.47 7.28 1.95
C ASP A 37 -8.40 6.48 2.88
N PRO A 38 -9.71 6.77 2.98
CA PRO A 38 -10.62 5.95 3.80
C PRO A 38 -10.87 4.57 3.16
N ALA A 39 -10.79 3.49 3.93
CA ALA A 39 -10.92 2.13 3.40
C ALA A 39 -12.34 1.85 2.84
N ASP A 40 -12.41 1.35 1.60
CA ASP A 40 -13.63 0.84 0.98
C ASP A 40 -13.74 -0.69 1.09
N LEU A 41 -12.60 -1.37 1.22
CA LEU A 41 -12.51 -2.82 1.32
C LEU A 41 -11.58 -3.24 2.45
N ILE A 42 -12.00 -4.23 3.23
CA ILE A 42 -11.21 -4.83 4.30
C ILE A 42 -11.19 -6.35 4.10
N VAL A 43 -10.00 -6.93 4.01
CA VAL A 43 -9.79 -8.35 3.76
C VAL A 43 -9.14 -9.02 4.95
N ASP A 44 -9.71 -10.14 5.41
CA ASP A 44 -9.11 -11.00 6.43
C ASP A 44 -7.90 -11.78 5.87
N GLY A 45 -6.72 -11.49 6.39
CA GLY A 45 -5.46 -12.12 6.06
C GLY A 45 -5.09 -13.33 6.93
N ARG A 46 -5.82 -13.61 8.02
CA ARG A 46 -5.53 -14.73 8.94
C ARG A 46 -5.50 -16.10 8.24
N PRO A 47 -6.40 -16.41 7.27
CA PRO A 47 -6.31 -17.67 6.51
C PRO A 47 -5.03 -17.86 5.69
N HIS A 48 -4.20 -16.81 5.58
CA HIS A 48 -2.96 -16.82 4.84
C HIS A 48 -1.73 -16.51 5.70
N GLN A 49 -1.85 -16.60 7.03
CA GLN A 49 -0.80 -16.23 8.00
C GLN A 49 0.55 -16.86 7.67
N ASP A 50 0.61 -18.17 7.43
CA ASP A 50 1.88 -18.87 7.11
C ASP A 50 2.54 -18.32 5.84
N ARG A 51 1.75 -18.04 4.81
CA ARG A 51 2.25 -17.49 3.54
C ARG A 51 2.72 -16.05 3.71
N ARG A 52 2.01 -15.25 4.51
CA ARG A 52 2.40 -13.87 4.83
C ARG A 52 3.71 -13.86 5.64
N LEU A 53 3.84 -14.77 6.59
CA LEU A 53 5.05 -14.92 7.40
C LEU A 53 6.26 -15.34 6.57
N ALA A 54 6.08 -16.32 5.67
CA ALA A 54 7.12 -16.72 4.73
C ALA A 54 7.54 -15.56 3.82
N ALA A 55 6.58 -14.78 3.32
CA ALA A 55 6.87 -13.59 2.50
C ALA A 55 7.65 -12.52 3.29
N LEU A 56 7.28 -12.24 4.55
CA LEU A 56 8.04 -11.31 5.40
C LEU A 56 9.46 -11.81 5.67
N LYS A 57 9.62 -13.09 6.00
CA LYS A 57 10.93 -13.72 6.26
C LYS A 57 11.85 -13.70 5.03
N ALA A 58 11.30 -13.70 3.82
CA ALA A 58 12.08 -13.54 2.59
C ALA A 58 12.65 -12.11 2.42
N HIS A 59 12.02 -11.10 3.03
CA HIS A 59 12.49 -9.71 3.01
C HIS A 59 13.42 -9.43 4.21
N GLN A 60 14.60 -10.05 4.20
CA GLN A 60 15.55 -9.99 5.32
C GLN A 60 15.90 -8.56 5.73
N SER A 61 16.14 -7.66 4.76
CA SER A 61 16.52 -6.27 5.02
C SER A 61 15.44 -5.42 5.70
N GLN A 62 14.18 -5.89 5.75
CA GLN A 62 13.06 -5.17 6.37
C GLN A 62 12.49 -5.91 7.59
N SER A 63 13.01 -7.10 7.91
CA SER A 63 12.48 -7.96 8.96
C SER A 63 12.57 -7.32 10.35
N GLU A 64 13.64 -6.58 10.64
CA GLU A 64 13.81 -5.87 11.92
C GLU A 64 12.75 -4.76 12.09
N TYR A 65 12.51 -3.99 11.03
CA TYR A 65 11.50 -2.94 11.04
C TYR A 65 10.11 -3.50 11.36
N PHE A 66 9.67 -4.53 10.64
CA PHE A 66 8.36 -5.15 10.89
C PHE A 66 8.28 -5.81 12.27
N SER A 67 9.35 -6.46 12.72
CA SER A 67 9.39 -7.07 14.05
C SER A 67 9.26 -6.02 15.15
N SER A 68 9.86 -4.82 15.00
CA SER A 68 9.73 -3.74 15.97
C SER A 68 8.27 -3.27 16.15
N LEU A 69 7.50 -3.23 15.06
CA LEU A 69 6.07 -2.90 15.07
C LEU A 69 5.22 -4.02 15.69
N GLY A 70 5.72 -5.25 15.65
CA GLY A 70 5.16 -6.45 16.28
C GLY A 70 5.73 -6.77 17.66
N SER A 71 6.23 -5.79 18.42
CA SER A 71 6.79 -6.04 19.77
C SER A 71 7.90 -7.12 19.78
N GLY A 72 8.75 -7.12 18.75
CA GLY A 72 9.91 -8.02 18.61
C GLY A 72 9.68 -9.29 17.78
N SER A 73 8.49 -9.49 17.21
CA SER A 73 8.16 -10.68 16.41
C SER A 73 7.36 -10.33 15.15
N LEU A 74 7.67 -11.01 14.04
CA LEU A 74 6.93 -10.92 12.79
C LEU A 74 5.52 -11.51 12.91
N GLU A 75 5.35 -12.54 13.73
CA GLU A 75 4.07 -13.19 14.00
C GLU A 75 3.11 -12.21 14.70
N THR A 76 3.56 -11.53 15.76
CA THR A 76 2.77 -10.49 16.43
C THR A 76 2.49 -9.30 15.50
N PHE A 77 3.43 -8.94 14.62
CA PHE A 77 3.18 -7.93 13.58
C PHE A 77 2.05 -8.35 12.64
N LEU A 78 2.03 -9.63 12.21
CA LEU A 78 0.97 -10.16 11.37
C LEU A 78 -0.38 -10.23 12.07
N ASP A 79 -0.41 -10.49 13.37
CA ASP A 79 -1.64 -10.46 14.17
C ASP A 79 -2.21 -9.04 14.24
N ARG A 80 -1.34 -8.04 14.44
CA ARG A 80 -1.73 -6.62 14.45
C ARG A 80 -2.20 -6.11 13.09
N THR A 81 -1.72 -6.72 12.02
CA THR A 81 -2.03 -6.40 10.62
C THR A 81 -2.85 -7.51 9.97
N ALA A 82 -3.61 -8.28 10.77
CA ALA A 82 -4.39 -9.43 10.30
C ALA A 82 -5.42 -9.05 9.22
N TRP A 83 -5.94 -7.82 9.30
CA TRP A 83 -6.93 -7.29 8.37
C TRP A 83 -6.29 -6.22 7.51
N GLU A 84 -6.28 -6.42 6.20
CA GLU A 84 -5.70 -5.47 5.24
C GLU A 84 -6.79 -4.55 4.71
N SER A 85 -6.54 -3.24 4.71
CA SER A 85 -7.46 -2.21 4.26
C SER A 85 -7.04 -1.62 2.91
N TYR A 86 -8.02 -1.42 2.04
CA TYR A 86 -7.84 -0.99 0.66
C TYR A 86 -8.79 0.16 0.32
N ARG A 87 -8.31 1.13 -0.47
CA ARG A 87 -9.13 2.18 -1.09
C ARG A 87 -9.38 1.80 -2.55
N VAL A 88 -10.60 1.97 -3.01
CA VAL A 88 -11.04 1.66 -4.37
C VAL A 88 -11.24 2.97 -5.12
N TYR A 89 -10.41 3.20 -6.13
CA TYR A 89 -10.59 4.29 -7.07
C TYR A 89 -11.21 3.74 -8.36
N PRO A 90 -12.48 4.09 -8.67
CA PRO A 90 -13.06 3.72 -9.96
C PRO A 90 -12.25 4.36 -11.09
N ALA A 91 -12.33 3.76 -12.27
CA ALA A 91 -11.70 4.29 -13.48
C ALA A 91 -12.34 5.64 -13.86
N ALA A 92 -11.94 6.74 -13.22
CA ALA A 92 -12.04 8.03 -13.88
C ALA A 92 -11.17 7.91 -15.14
N LYS A 93 -11.69 8.26 -16.33
CA LYS A 93 -10.89 8.35 -17.55
C LYS A 93 -9.60 9.11 -17.20
N VAL A 94 -8.50 8.38 -17.02
CA VAL A 94 -7.23 8.99 -16.62
C VAL A 94 -6.77 9.76 -17.85
N SER A 95 -7.08 11.05 -17.91
CA SER A 95 -6.24 11.95 -18.68
C SER A 95 -4.86 11.86 -18.02
N PRO A 96 -3.80 11.53 -18.77
CA PRO A 96 -2.45 11.56 -18.22
C PRO A 96 -2.20 12.91 -17.55
N PRO A 97 -1.41 12.97 -16.48
CA PRO A 97 -0.95 14.27 -15.99
C PRO A 97 -0.30 15.00 -17.18
N ASP A 98 -0.72 16.24 -17.42
CA ASP A 98 -0.11 17.11 -18.42
C ASP A 98 1.40 17.03 -18.22
N ARG A 99 2.12 16.54 -19.24
CA ARG A 99 3.57 16.48 -19.19
C ARG A 99 4.05 17.89 -18.87
N GLN A 100 4.63 18.08 -17.68
CA GLN A 100 5.38 19.30 -17.39
C GLN A 100 6.37 19.49 -18.55
N PRO A 101 6.36 20.66 -19.22
CA PRO A 101 7.34 20.91 -20.26
C PRO A 101 8.74 20.80 -19.64
N PRO A 102 9.72 20.25 -20.36
CA PRO A 102 11.08 20.13 -19.85
C PRO A 102 11.57 21.50 -19.40
N LEU A 103 12.20 21.55 -18.22
CA LEU A 103 12.87 22.74 -17.72
C LEU A 103 13.83 23.24 -18.79
N SER A 104 13.50 24.39 -19.38
CA SER A 104 14.29 25.01 -20.44
C SER A 104 15.68 25.31 -19.90
N SER A 105 16.67 24.54 -20.37
CA SER A 105 18.09 24.81 -20.11
C SER A 105 18.51 26.04 -20.92
N ARG A 106 18.33 27.23 -20.36
CA ARG A 106 18.99 28.45 -20.84
C ARG A 106 19.39 29.34 -19.69
N GLN A 107 20.68 29.29 -19.35
CA GLN A 107 21.52 30.49 -19.30
C GLN A 107 22.98 30.04 -19.32
N THR A 108 23.55 30.05 -20.53
CA THR A 108 25.00 30.13 -20.74
C THR A 108 25.50 31.40 -20.06
N ALA A 109 26.44 31.23 -19.12
CA ALA A 109 27.20 32.32 -18.54
C ALA A 109 28.03 32.99 -19.64
N THR A 110 27.68 34.24 -19.98
CA THR A 110 28.63 35.19 -20.56
C THR A 110 29.45 35.77 -19.41
N ARG A 111 30.72 35.39 -19.33
CA ARG A 111 31.76 36.14 -18.61
C ARG A 111 32.33 37.16 -19.59
N ASP A 112 32.23 38.42 -19.23
CA ASP A 112 33.21 39.46 -19.60
C ASP A 112 34.20 39.61 -18.44
#